data_AF-A0A351F3X6-F1
#
_entry.id   AF-A0A351F3X6-F1
#
_cell.length_a   1.000
_cell.length_b   1.000
_cell.length_c   1.000
_cell.angle_alpha   90.00
_cell.angle_beta   90.00
_cell.angle_gamma   90.00
#
_symmetry.space_group_name_H-M   'P 1'
#
loop_
_entity.id
_entity.type
_entity.pdbx_description
1 polymer ?
#
loop_
_entity_poly.entity_id
_entity_poly.type
_entity_poly.pdbx_seq_one_letter_code
_entity_poly.pdbx_strand_id
1 'polypeptide(L)'
;MDVRAANYDVKADQPCDDCCKYPELKLTVSHFFEGNPADTGTFLVLEDVPDVRIRSLTFYVSDIKLINGSHDNESTIEEVISVGKRTGNLLSYYDAKYAVAKIKFGPAKTIPLGTFKNADLYKGMNINFGISEEINHSVMDKISSGHALYTKTSDGMYLNESDGYYFLKMDLQIEDQSFRSITIQGDELFRMM
;
A
#
# COMPACT_ATOMS: atom_id res chain seq x y z
N MET A 1 -21.29 17.81 14.68
CA MET A 1 -20.24 18.84 14.48
C MET A 1 -18.91 18.24 14.86
N ASP A 2 -17.97 18.10 13.93
CA ASP A 2 -16.61 17.60 14.20
C ASP A 2 -15.63 18.77 14.09
N VAL A 3 -15.06 19.20 15.22
CA VAL A 3 -14.11 20.32 15.32
C VAL A 3 -12.79 20.08 14.55
N ARG A 4 -12.63 18.89 13.97
CA ARG A 4 -11.38 18.38 13.38
C ARG A 4 -11.45 18.24 11.86
N ALA A 5 -12.55 18.68 11.25
CA ALA A 5 -12.68 18.82 9.79
C ALA A 5 -11.86 20.02 9.29
N ALA A 6 -11.16 19.86 8.16
CA ALA A 6 -10.29 20.88 7.57
C ALA A 6 -11.05 22.09 6.99
N ASN A 7 -12.37 22.03 6.92
CA ASN A 7 -13.24 23.03 6.31
C ASN A 7 -14.41 23.43 7.23
N TYR A 8 -14.14 23.48 8.53
CA TYR A 8 -15.14 23.86 9.52
C TYR A 8 -15.60 25.33 9.36
N ASP A 9 -16.92 25.55 9.26
CA ASP A 9 -17.55 26.87 9.36
C ASP A 9 -18.45 26.91 10.60
N VAL A 10 -18.08 27.79 11.55
CA VAL A 10 -18.78 28.00 12.83
C VAL A 10 -20.21 28.52 12.61
N LYS A 11 -20.54 29.04 11.42
CA LYS A 11 -21.85 29.57 11.06
C LYS A 11 -22.75 28.56 10.32
N ALA A 12 -22.32 27.31 10.17
CA ALA A 12 -23.11 26.29 9.50
C ALA A 12 -24.26 25.81 10.42
N ASP A 13 -25.43 26.44 10.31
CA ASP A 13 -26.66 26.06 11.04
C ASP A 13 -27.34 24.79 10.48
N GLN A 14 -26.84 24.22 9.39
CA GLN A 14 -27.35 22.99 8.80
C GLN A 14 -26.35 21.84 8.95
N PRO A 15 -26.73 20.72 9.60
CA PRO A 15 -25.95 19.49 9.51
C PRO A 15 -25.91 19.07 8.04
N CYS A 16 -24.71 18.89 7.52
CA CYS A 16 -24.52 18.36 6.19
C CYS A 16 -23.73 17.05 6.31
N ASP A 17 -24.13 16.03 5.55
CA ASP A 17 -23.58 14.69 5.71
C ASP A 17 -22.13 14.57 5.16
N ASP A 18 -21.68 15.54 4.34
CA ASP A 18 -20.41 15.50 3.57
C ASP A 18 -19.47 16.71 3.81
N CYS A 19 -19.68 17.52 4.86
CA CYS A 19 -18.84 18.71 5.10
C CYS A 19 -17.55 18.40 5.87
N CYS A 20 -17.31 17.17 6.29
CA CYS A 20 -16.08 16.86 7.01
C CYS A 20 -14.99 16.41 6.04
N LYS A 21 -14.18 17.34 5.52
CA LYS A 21 -12.97 16.98 4.77
C LYS A 21 -11.83 16.75 5.75
N TYR A 22 -11.30 15.54 5.77
CA TYR A 22 -10.13 15.18 6.57
C TYR A 22 -8.85 15.33 5.73
N PRO A 23 -7.70 15.60 6.37
CA PRO A 23 -6.44 15.67 5.64
C PRO A 23 -6.10 14.31 5.01
N GLU A 24 -5.67 14.35 3.74
CA GLU A 24 -5.10 13.19 3.07
C GLU A 24 -3.65 13.01 3.51
N LEU A 25 -3.32 11.82 4.02
CA LEU A 25 -1.94 11.45 4.28
C LEU A 25 -1.28 10.99 2.98
N LYS A 26 -0.05 11.45 2.77
CA LYS A 26 0.73 11.15 1.57
C LYS A 26 2.08 10.56 1.95
N LEU A 27 2.41 9.40 1.40
CA LEU A 27 3.71 8.77 1.53
C LEU A 27 4.58 9.14 0.32
N THR A 28 5.75 9.72 0.57
CA THR A 28 6.76 9.88 -0.48
C THR A 28 7.79 8.78 -0.34
N VAL A 29 7.91 7.97 -1.39
CA VAL A 29 8.91 6.90 -1.46
C VAL A 29 10.02 7.33 -2.41
N SER A 30 11.26 7.24 -1.95
CA SER A 30 12.47 7.48 -2.73
C SER A 30 13.32 6.22 -2.70
N HIS A 31 13.82 5.81 -3.86
CA HIS A 31 14.66 4.64 -3.98
C HIS A 31 16.12 5.07 -4.09
N PHE A 32 17.00 4.37 -3.37
CA PHE A 32 18.43 4.63 -3.38
C PHE A 32 19.19 3.33 -3.60
N PHE A 33 20.29 3.42 -4.34
CA PHE A 33 21.28 2.37 -4.50
C PHE A 33 22.66 2.97 -4.22
N GLU A 34 23.38 2.39 -3.26
CA GLU A 34 24.68 2.92 -2.78
C GLU A 34 24.64 4.42 -2.43
N GLY A 35 23.52 4.87 -1.84
CA GLY A 35 23.32 6.27 -1.45
C GLY A 35 22.93 7.21 -2.59
N ASN A 36 22.89 6.74 -3.84
CA ASN A 36 22.45 7.52 -5.00
C ASN A 36 20.99 7.24 -5.33
N PRO A 37 20.19 8.24 -5.74
CA PRO A 37 18.84 8.00 -6.22
C PRO A 37 18.81 6.99 -7.38
N ALA A 38 17.88 6.04 -7.32
CA ALA A 38 17.73 4.99 -8.31
C ALA A 38 16.31 5.01 -8.92
N ASP A 39 16.21 4.72 -10.22
CA ASP A 39 14.97 4.69 -11.00
C ASP A 39 15.01 3.54 -12.03
N THR A 40 13.86 3.23 -12.63
CA THR A 40 13.61 2.32 -13.76
C THR A 40 14.51 2.63 -14.96
N GLY A 41 15.74 2.12 -14.92
CA GLY A 41 16.76 2.38 -15.94
C GLY A 41 18.14 2.67 -15.38
N THR A 42 18.26 2.95 -14.08
CA THR A 42 19.55 3.01 -13.38
C THR A 42 20.25 1.65 -13.48
N PHE A 43 21.49 1.67 -13.93
CA PHE A 43 22.36 0.50 -13.89
C PHE A 43 22.86 0.28 -12.47
N LEU A 44 22.73 -0.96 -12.01
CA LEU A 44 23.40 -1.43 -10.80
C LEU A 44 24.76 -1.95 -11.25
N VAL A 45 25.80 -1.14 -11.01
CA VAL A 45 27.18 -1.56 -11.26
C VAL A 45 27.65 -2.28 -10.01
N LEU A 46 27.76 -3.60 -10.11
CA LEU A 46 28.23 -4.47 -9.03
C LEU A 46 29.58 -5.04 -9.46
N GLU A 47 30.55 -5.10 -8.53
CA GLU A 47 31.86 -5.70 -8.80
C GLU A 47 31.70 -7.18 -9.18
N ASP A 48 32.35 -7.62 -10.25
CA ASP A 48 32.33 -8.99 -10.79
C ASP A 48 30.94 -9.54 -11.22
N VAL A 49 29.94 -8.68 -11.42
CA VAL A 49 28.61 -9.07 -11.93
C VAL A 49 28.33 -8.34 -13.25
N PRO A 50 27.72 -9.00 -14.26
CA PRO A 50 27.28 -8.30 -15.47
C PRO A 50 26.32 -7.16 -15.18
N ASP A 51 26.25 -6.16 -16.08
CA ASP A 51 25.33 -5.02 -15.94
C ASP A 51 23.90 -5.48 -15.62
N VAL A 52 23.41 -5.10 -14.44
CA VAL A 52 22.05 -5.38 -14.00
C VAL A 52 21.24 -4.09 -14.01
N ARG A 53 20.01 -4.15 -14.52
CA ARG A 53 19.04 -3.06 -14.41
C ARG A 53 17.78 -3.54 -13.72
N ILE A 54 17.30 -2.78 -12.74
CA ILE A 54 15.95 -2.96 -12.20
C ILE A 54 14.97 -2.38 -13.22
N ARG A 55 14.19 -3.25 -13.86
CA ARG A 55 13.13 -2.85 -14.79
C ARG A 55 11.84 -2.56 -14.07
N SER A 56 11.52 -3.39 -13.09
CA SER A 56 10.37 -3.20 -12.24
C SER A 56 10.72 -3.68 -10.84
N LEU A 57 10.16 -3.01 -9.84
CA LEU A 57 10.05 -3.54 -8.49
C LEU A 57 8.72 -3.03 -7.96
N THR A 58 7.87 -3.92 -7.50
CA THR A 58 6.55 -3.61 -6.97
C THR A 58 6.37 -4.35 -5.64
N PHE A 59 5.89 -3.63 -4.63
CA PHE A 59 5.58 -4.20 -3.33
C PHE A 59 4.42 -3.45 -2.68
N TYR A 60 3.84 -4.07 -1.66
CA TYR A 60 2.77 -3.46 -0.87
C TYR A 60 3.30 -2.98 0.47
N VAL A 61 2.74 -1.86 0.94
CA VAL A 61 2.77 -1.51 2.36
C VAL A 61 1.33 -1.43 2.85
N SER A 62 1.08 -1.94 4.05
CA SER A 62 -0.27 -2.08 4.60
C SER A 62 -0.33 -1.86 6.11
N ASP A 63 -1.55 -1.92 6.66
CA ASP A 63 -1.82 -1.73 8.10
C ASP A 63 -1.20 -0.43 8.62
N ILE A 64 -1.39 0.63 7.82
CA ILE A 64 -0.82 1.94 8.07
C ILE A 64 -1.54 2.55 9.27
N LYS A 65 -0.79 2.71 10.36
CA LYS A 65 -1.29 3.25 11.62
C LYS A 65 -0.50 4.49 12.00
N LEU A 66 -1.21 5.53 12.39
CA LEU A 66 -0.61 6.73 12.94
C LEU A 66 -0.53 6.64 14.46
N ILE A 67 0.63 6.99 15.04
CA ILE A 67 0.92 6.88 16.48
C ILE A 67 1.14 8.25 17.10
N ASN A 68 0.40 8.57 18.17
CA ASN A 68 0.50 9.85 18.86
C ASN A 68 1.21 9.66 20.21
N GLY A 69 2.55 9.61 20.19
CA GLY A 69 3.44 9.77 21.36
C GLY A 69 3.31 8.79 22.55
N SER A 70 2.19 8.06 22.64
CA SER A 70 1.85 7.01 23.58
C SER A 70 1.16 5.90 22.78
N HIS A 71 1.55 4.64 23.02
CA HIS A 71 1.09 3.47 22.27
C HIS A 71 -0.44 3.25 22.30
N ASP A 72 -1.17 3.90 23.22
CA ASP A 72 -2.60 3.64 23.45
C ASP A 72 -3.55 4.45 22.56
N ASN A 73 -3.04 5.30 21.66
CA ASN A 73 -3.85 6.11 20.75
C ASN A 73 -3.41 5.93 19.30
N GLU A 74 -3.77 4.79 18.69
CA GLU A 74 -3.63 4.55 17.26
C GLU A 74 -4.80 5.15 16.47
N SER A 75 -4.54 5.67 15.27
CA SER A 75 -5.58 6.00 14.29
C SER A 75 -5.37 5.21 13.01
N THR A 76 -6.49 4.71 12.50
CA THR A 76 -6.56 3.90 11.29
C THR A 76 -7.20 4.71 10.16
N ILE A 77 -6.99 4.25 8.94
CA ILE A 77 -7.65 4.80 7.74
C ILE A 77 -9.19 4.70 7.85
N GLU A 78 -9.90 5.63 7.21
CA GLU A 78 -11.35 5.58 7.09
C GLU A 78 -11.85 4.79 5.86
N GLU A 79 -10.98 4.57 4.87
CA GLU A 79 -11.34 3.84 3.65
C GLU A 79 -11.77 2.41 3.98
N VAL A 80 -12.88 1.99 3.37
CA VAL A 80 -13.48 0.68 3.52
C VAL A 80 -13.45 -0.02 2.17
N ILE A 81 -12.94 -1.24 2.15
CA ILE A 81 -13.00 -2.14 1.00
C ILE A 81 -13.93 -3.31 1.29
N SER A 82 -14.65 -3.76 0.25
CA SER A 82 -15.51 -4.94 0.36
C SER A 82 -14.78 -6.16 -0.18
N VAL A 83 -14.51 -7.13 0.68
CA VAL A 83 -13.79 -8.37 0.37
C VAL A 83 -14.65 -9.59 0.67
N GLY A 84 -14.44 -10.67 -0.08
CA GLY A 84 -15.18 -11.92 0.11
C GLY A 84 -14.37 -12.96 0.89
N LYS A 85 -15.03 -13.69 1.79
CA LYS A 85 -14.45 -14.85 2.47
C LYS A 85 -15.21 -16.11 2.07
N ARG A 86 -14.47 -17.14 1.64
CA ARG A 86 -15.04 -18.44 1.32
C ARG A 86 -14.96 -19.37 2.53
N THR A 87 -16.09 -19.94 2.93
CA THR A 87 -16.16 -20.95 4.00
C THR A 87 -16.85 -22.20 3.42
N GLY A 88 -16.05 -23.20 3.02
CA GLY A 88 -16.54 -24.32 2.22
C GLY A 88 -17.03 -23.84 0.85
N ASN A 89 -18.31 -24.05 0.54
CA ASN A 89 -18.93 -23.60 -0.71
C ASN A 89 -19.63 -22.23 -0.61
N LEU A 90 -19.69 -21.64 0.58
CA LEU A 90 -20.35 -20.36 0.80
C LEU A 90 -19.38 -19.20 0.62
N LEU A 91 -19.79 -18.18 -0.12
CA LEU A 91 -19.07 -16.91 -0.29
C LEU A 91 -19.86 -15.80 0.41
N SER A 92 -19.26 -15.18 1.43
CA SER A 92 -19.81 -14.03 2.14
C SER A 92 -18.91 -12.81 1.98
N TYR A 93 -19.49 -11.63 1.80
CA TYR A 93 -18.74 -10.38 1.72
C TYR A 93 -18.81 -9.62 3.04
N TYR A 94 -17.72 -8.93 3.36
CA TYR A 94 -17.64 -8.03 4.51
C TYR A 94 -16.80 -6.81 4.17
N ASP A 95 -17.03 -5.76 4.93
CA ASP A 95 -16.37 -4.48 4.78
C ASP A 95 -15.18 -4.41 5.73
N ALA A 96 -13.98 -4.29 5.16
CA ALA A 96 -12.72 -4.22 5.88
C ALA A 96 -12.12 -2.82 5.79
N LYS A 97 -11.64 -2.29 6.91
CA LYS A 97 -10.85 -1.06 6.95
C LYS A 97 -9.39 -1.42 6.78
N TYR A 98 -8.87 -1.23 5.57
CA TYR A 98 -7.55 -1.74 5.23
C TYR A 98 -6.76 -0.75 4.38
N ALA A 99 -5.84 -0.04 5.04
CA ALA A 99 -4.93 0.88 4.36
C ALA A 99 -3.88 0.07 3.62
N VAL A 100 -3.77 0.27 2.31
CA VAL A 100 -2.75 -0.39 1.51
C VAL A 100 -2.31 0.49 0.35
N ALA A 101 -1.01 0.62 0.20
CA ALA A 101 -0.39 1.31 -0.91
C ALA A 101 0.44 0.33 -1.72
N LYS A 102 0.25 0.36 -3.04
CA LYS A 102 1.10 -0.34 -4.01
C LYS A 102 2.23 0.59 -4.44
N ILE A 103 3.45 0.26 -4.05
CA ILE A 103 4.64 1.04 -4.36
C ILE A 103 5.32 0.42 -5.58
N LYS A 104 5.64 1.25 -6.55
CA LYS A 104 6.42 0.86 -7.73
C LYS A 104 7.74 1.63 -7.72
N PHE A 105 8.82 0.90 -7.96
CA PHE A 105 10.12 1.46 -8.25
C PHE A 105 10.04 2.38 -9.45
N GLY A 106 10.74 3.50 -9.36
CA GLY A 106 10.51 4.63 -10.22
C GLY A 106 11.08 5.92 -9.64
N PRO A 107 10.83 7.06 -10.30
CA PRO A 107 11.13 8.35 -9.72
C PRO A 107 10.31 8.54 -8.43
N ALA A 108 10.82 9.38 -7.53
CA ALA A 108 10.17 9.65 -6.26
C ALA A 108 8.69 10.01 -6.49
N LYS A 109 7.81 9.21 -5.88
CA LYS A 109 6.36 9.32 -6.08
C LYS A 109 5.67 9.50 -4.75
N THR A 110 4.74 10.45 -4.75
CA THR A 110 3.81 10.67 -3.66
C THR A 110 2.58 9.78 -3.85
N ILE A 111 2.30 8.94 -2.87
CA ILE A 111 1.22 7.96 -2.89
C ILE A 111 0.20 8.34 -1.81
N PRO A 112 -1.07 8.53 -2.16
CA PRO A 112 -2.10 8.77 -1.16
C PRO A 112 -2.28 7.50 -0.31
N LEU A 113 -2.32 7.67 1.01
CA LEU A 113 -2.57 6.60 1.97
C LEU A 113 -4.01 6.63 2.52
N GLY A 114 -4.86 7.48 1.94
CA GLY A 114 -6.23 7.71 2.38
C GLY A 114 -6.38 8.87 3.36
N THR A 115 -7.57 8.95 3.95
CA THR A 115 -7.94 9.97 4.94
C THR A 115 -7.81 9.42 6.35
N PHE A 116 -7.27 10.25 7.24
CA PHE A 116 -7.09 9.92 8.65
C PHE A 116 -7.72 11.02 9.51
N LYS A 117 -8.40 10.61 10.59
CA LYS A 117 -8.81 11.56 11.63
C LYS A 117 -7.60 11.97 12.46
N ASN A 118 -7.50 13.26 12.75
CA ASN A 118 -6.48 13.88 13.62
C ASN A 118 -5.03 13.71 13.13
N ALA A 119 -4.80 13.57 11.83
CA ALA A 119 -3.49 13.28 11.25
C ALA A 119 -2.36 14.20 11.79
N ASP A 120 -2.70 15.44 12.13
CA ASP A 120 -1.84 16.48 12.70
C ASP A 120 -1.33 16.19 14.13
N LEU A 121 -2.01 15.31 14.88
CA LEU A 121 -1.64 14.96 16.25
C LEU A 121 -0.61 13.83 16.32
N TYR A 122 -0.37 13.11 15.23
CA TYR A 122 0.48 11.93 15.22
C TYR A 122 1.93 12.27 14.93
N LYS A 123 2.84 11.61 15.66
CA LYS A 123 4.30 11.86 15.60
C LYS A 123 5.08 10.69 15.02
N GLY A 124 4.40 9.58 14.74
CA GLY A 124 4.99 8.38 14.17
C GLY A 124 3.99 7.63 13.30
N MET A 125 4.50 6.66 12.55
CA MET A 125 3.72 5.82 11.66
C MET A 125 4.27 4.39 11.74
N ASN A 126 3.39 3.44 11.97
CA ASN A 126 3.68 2.02 11.79
C ASN A 126 3.15 1.58 10.43
N ILE A 127 3.95 0.83 9.70
CA ILE A 127 3.59 0.21 8.44
C ILE A 127 4.09 -1.24 8.40
N ASN A 128 3.31 -2.10 7.79
CA ASN A 128 3.73 -3.46 7.47
C ASN A 128 4.15 -3.52 5.99
N PHE A 129 5.18 -4.28 5.68
CA PHE A 129 5.49 -4.66 4.30
C PHE A 129 4.70 -5.91 3.94
N GLY A 130 4.03 -5.87 2.79
CA GLY A 130 3.15 -6.93 2.30
C GLY A 130 1.67 -6.67 2.56
N ILE A 131 0.87 -7.72 2.42
CA ILE A 131 -0.59 -7.73 2.65
C ILE A 131 -0.86 -8.74 3.77
N SER A 132 -1.78 -8.41 4.68
CA SER A 132 -2.15 -9.29 5.80
C SER A 132 -2.86 -10.54 5.29
N GLU A 133 -2.59 -11.69 5.90
CA GLU A 133 -3.17 -12.99 5.53
C GLU A 133 -4.70 -12.95 5.33
N GLU A 134 -5.41 -12.26 6.24
CA GLU A 134 -6.88 -12.10 6.16
C GLU A 134 -7.35 -11.54 4.80
N ILE A 135 -6.62 -10.54 4.30
CA ILE A 135 -6.91 -9.90 3.02
C ILE A 135 -6.26 -10.69 1.88
N ASN A 136 -5.06 -11.24 2.06
CA ASN A 136 -4.28 -11.89 1.01
C ASN A 136 -5.05 -13.03 0.31
N HIS A 137 -5.83 -13.81 1.07
CA HIS A 137 -6.60 -14.95 0.57
C HIS A 137 -8.11 -14.67 0.45
N SER A 138 -8.50 -13.40 0.48
CA SER A 138 -9.89 -13.00 0.25
C SER A 138 -10.24 -12.93 -1.23
N VAL A 139 -11.53 -13.06 -1.55
CA VAL A 139 -12.09 -12.85 -2.89
C VAL A 139 -12.19 -11.35 -3.19
N MET A 140 -11.54 -10.92 -4.26
CA MET A 140 -11.30 -9.50 -4.58
C MET A 140 -12.23 -8.90 -5.65
N ASP A 141 -13.31 -9.60 -6.00
CA ASP A 141 -14.16 -9.25 -7.15
C ASP A 141 -14.89 -7.90 -7.03
N LYS A 142 -15.02 -7.37 -5.81
CA LYS A 142 -15.67 -6.08 -5.52
C LYS A 142 -14.69 -4.93 -5.30
N ILE A 143 -13.38 -5.16 -5.43
CA ILE A 143 -12.38 -4.11 -5.31
C ILE A 143 -12.44 -3.19 -6.53
N SER A 144 -12.52 -1.88 -6.30
CA SER A 144 -12.59 -0.88 -7.36
C SER A 144 -11.26 -0.77 -8.13
N SER A 145 -11.32 -0.37 -9.40
CA SER A 145 -10.13 -0.28 -10.27
C SER A 145 -9.08 0.76 -9.83
N GLY A 146 -9.48 1.72 -8.98
CA GLY A 146 -8.59 2.72 -8.40
C GLY A 146 -7.84 2.24 -7.16
N HIS A 147 -8.28 1.13 -6.53
CA HIS A 147 -7.70 0.64 -5.29
C HIS A 147 -6.39 -0.12 -5.52
N ALA A 148 -5.45 -0.06 -4.57
CA ALA A 148 -4.11 -0.66 -4.71
C ALA A 148 -4.15 -2.20 -4.89
N LEU A 149 -5.16 -2.86 -4.33
CA LEU A 149 -5.38 -4.31 -4.43
C LEU A 149 -6.11 -4.74 -5.70
N TYR A 150 -6.45 -3.83 -6.61
CA TYR A 150 -7.17 -4.21 -7.82
C TYR A 150 -6.42 -5.28 -8.62
N THR A 151 -7.08 -6.41 -8.87
CA THR A 151 -6.45 -7.62 -9.38
C THR A 151 -6.21 -7.61 -10.89
N LYS A 152 -6.97 -6.82 -11.63
CA LYS A 152 -6.85 -6.71 -13.10
C LYS A 152 -5.88 -5.60 -13.49
N THR A 153 -4.67 -5.66 -12.93
CA THR A 153 -3.59 -4.70 -13.18
C THR A 153 -2.48 -5.33 -14.01
N SER A 154 -1.79 -4.53 -14.83
CA SER A 154 -0.77 -5.01 -15.76
C SER A 154 0.53 -5.47 -15.07
N ASP A 155 0.73 -5.16 -13.80
CA ASP A 155 1.88 -5.62 -13.02
C ASP A 155 1.73 -7.06 -12.51
N GLY A 156 0.52 -7.63 -12.54
CA GLY A 156 0.27 -9.05 -12.22
C GLY A 156 0.73 -9.41 -10.80
N MET A 157 0.42 -8.57 -9.82
CA MET A 157 0.77 -8.78 -8.42
C MET A 157 -0.13 -9.82 -7.72
N TYR A 158 -1.37 -9.98 -8.19
CA TYR A 158 -2.30 -10.98 -7.69
C TYR A 158 -2.15 -12.27 -8.48
N LEU A 159 -2.06 -13.40 -7.77
CA LEU A 159 -1.98 -14.73 -8.36
C LEU A 159 -3.36 -15.36 -8.50
N ASN A 160 -3.96 -15.72 -7.36
CA ASN A 160 -5.28 -16.33 -7.23
C ASN A 160 -5.71 -16.36 -5.75
N GLU A 161 -6.91 -16.87 -5.45
CA GLU A 161 -7.45 -16.94 -4.08
C GLU A 161 -6.59 -17.82 -3.14
N SER A 162 -5.98 -18.89 -3.68
CA SER A 162 -5.16 -19.83 -2.91
C SER A 162 -3.76 -19.30 -2.62
N ASP A 163 -3.12 -18.68 -3.62
CA ASP A 163 -1.72 -18.22 -3.53
C ASP A 163 -1.60 -16.74 -3.15
N GLY A 164 -2.71 -15.98 -3.19
CA GLY A 164 -2.79 -14.58 -2.80
C GLY A 164 -2.02 -13.63 -3.71
N TYR A 165 -1.31 -12.67 -3.11
CA TYR A 165 -0.49 -11.67 -3.78
C TYR A 165 1.00 -11.93 -3.57
N TYR A 166 1.82 -11.52 -4.55
CA TYR A 166 3.24 -11.32 -4.30
C TYR A 166 3.44 -10.18 -3.29
N PHE A 167 4.28 -10.41 -2.28
CA PHE A 167 4.73 -9.37 -1.35
C PHE A 167 5.73 -8.42 -2.02
N LEU A 168 6.59 -8.99 -2.85
CA LEU A 168 7.54 -8.26 -3.67
C LEU A 168 7.67 -8.98 -5.01
N LYS A 169 7.61 -8.21 -6.09
CA LYS A 169 7.94 -8.67 -7.43
C LYS A 169 8.95 -7.72 -8.04
N MET A 170 10.07 -8.24 -8.49
CA MET A 170 11.15 -7.49 -9.11
C MET A 170 11.50 -8.14 -10.44
N ASP A 171 11.52 -7.35 -11.50
CA ASP A 171 12.04 -7.76 -12.80
C ASP A 171 13.41 -7.12 -13.02
N LEU A 172 14.40 -7.98 -13.18
CA LEU A 172 15.77 -7.63 -13.51
C LEU A 172 16.03 -7.89 -14.99
N GLN A 173 16.78 -6.99 -15.60
CA GLN A 173 17.45 -7.24 -16.86
C GLN A 173 18.94 -7.41 -16.58
N ILE A 174 19.50 -8.55 -16.99
CA ILE A 174 20.94 -8.83 -16.92
C ILE A 174 21.48 -8.78 -18.36
N GLU A 175 22.46 -7.92 -18.58
CA GLU A 175 22.99 -7.55 -19.89
C GLU A 175 21.87 -7.08 -20.85
N ASP A 176 22.01 -7.28 -22.16
CA ASP A 176 21.06 -6.76 -23.15
C ASP A 176 19.89 -7.70 -23.47
N GLN A 177 19.82 -8.91 -22.89
CA GLN A 177 18.85 -9.92 -23.38
C GLN A 177 18.20 -10.83 -22.35
N SER A 178 18.73 -10.97 -21.13
CA SER A 178 18.17 -11.95 -20.17
C SER A 178 17.31 -11.28 -19.11
N PHE A 179 16.04 -11.69 -19.05
CA PHE A 179 15.12 -11.29 -17.98
C PHE A 179 15.15 -12.31 -16.86
N ARG A 180 15.13 -11.82 -15.63
CA ARG A 180 14.98 -12.63 -14.42
C ARG A 180 13.96 -11.94 -13.52
N SER A 181 12.95 -12.68 -13.10
CA SER A 181 12.00 -12.20 -12.10
C SER A 181 12.34 -12.81 -10.75
N ILE A 182 12.44 -11.95 -9.73
CA ILE A 182 12.52 -12.33 -8.33
C ILE A 182 11.14 -12.04 -7.74
N THR A 183 10.53 -13.06 -7.15
CA THR A 183 9.24 -12.93 -6.48
C THR A 183 9.36 -13.44 -5.06
N ILE A 184 8.75 -12.72 -4.13
CA ILE A 184 8.61 -13.10 -2.73
C ILE A 184 7.12 -13.22 -2.46
N GLN A 185 6.73 -14.37 -1.94
CA GLN A 185 5.38 -14.71 -1.49
C GLN A 185 5.49 -15.38 -0.11
N GLY A 186 4.40 -15.34 0.65
CA GLY A 186 4.30 -15.98 1.95
C GLY A 186 3.11 -15.46 2.72
N ASP A 187 3.01 -15.87 3.98
CA ASP A 187 1.88 -15.50 4.86
C ASP A 187 2.31 -14.59 6.02
N GLU A 188 3.63 -14.41 6.21
CA GLU A 188 4.19 -13.62 7.30
C GLU A 188 4.46 -12.17 6.88
N LEU A 189 3.84 -11.23 7.60
CA LEU A 189 4.09 -9.79 7.45
C LEU A 189 5.45 -9.40 8.04
N PHE A 190 6.23 -8.61 7.30
CA PHE A 190 7.40 -7.95 7.84
C PHE A 190 6.98 -6.64 8.51
N ARG A 191 7.15 -6.55 9.83
CA ARG A 191 6.93 -5.31 10.60
C ARG A 191 8.23 -4.53 10.73
N MET A 192 8.22 -3.26 10.31
CA MET A 192 9.25 -2.33 10.73
C MET A 192 8.82 -1.67 12.05
N MET A 193 9.67 -1.78 13.07
CA MET A 193 9.54 -1.06 14.35
C MET A 193 10.32 0.24 14.31
#